data_AF-A0A2X0JZV6-F1
#
_entry.id   AF-A0A2X0JZV6-F1
#
_cell.length_a   1.000
_cell.length_b   1.000
_cell.length_c   1.000
_cell.angle_alpha   90.00
_cell.angle_beta   90.00
_cell.angle_gamma   90.00
#
_symmetry.space_group_name_H-M   'P 1'
#
loop_
_entity.id
_entity.type
_entity.pdbx_description
1 polymer ?
#
loop_
_entity_poly.entity_id
_entity_poly.type
_entity_poly.pdbx_seq_one_letter_code
_entity_poly.pdbx_strand_id
1 'polypeptide(L)'
;MRAYGTRWIRWIWAIGFAEGACMHVWYLVQGGLHAFRGEPIVIQLFFHAELLLDPLVLLLMLRRSRAAAWLGPAVLLCDTVAFWWLCWDDLLRHPAAYLKLTGLPAVTVFGLFVLITAVPLHRAYAARRVPLID
;
A
#
# COMPACT_ATOMS: atom_id res chain seq x y z
N MET A 1 18.93 0.07 13.20
CA MET A 1 18.40 -1.20 12.68
C MET A 1 19.49 -1.89 11.87
N ARG A 2 19.85 -3.15 12.20
CA ARG A 2 20.86 -3.92 11.45
C ARG A 2 20.40 -4.15 10.00
N ALA A 3 21.32 -4.30 9.06
CA ALA A 3 21.08 -4.44 7.61
C ALA A 3 20.08 -5.56 7.21
N TYR A 4 19.83 -6.51 8.11
CA TYR A 4 18.83 -7.56 7.93
C TYR A 4 17.39 -7.06 8.05
N GLY A 5 17.11 -6.09 8.93
CA GLY A 5 15.75 -5.57 9.15
C GLY A 5 15.19 -4.85 7.92
N THR A 6 16.04 -4.11 7.19
CA THR A 6 15.62 -3.34 6.01
C THR A 6 15.32 -4.22 4.80
N ARG A 7 15.95 -5.41 4.70
CA ARG A 7 15.62 -6.41 3.67
C ARG A 7 14.21 -6.96 3.86
N TRP A 8 13.85 -7.33 5.10
CA TRP A 8 12.52 -7.84 5.42
C TRP A 8 11.45 -6.78 5.23
N ILE A 9 11.66 -5.55 5.72
CA ILE A 9 10.74 -4.42 5.51
C ILE A 9 10.45 -4.25 4.02
N ARG A 10 11.50 -4.21 3.18
CA ARG A 10 11.34 -4.08 1.73
C ARG A 10 10.47 -5.18 1.13
N TRP A 11 10.68 -6.43 1.54
CA TRP A 11 9.91 -7.56 1.00
C TRP A 11 8.47 -7.55 1.47
N ILE A 12 8.21 -7.19 2.73
CA ILE A 12 6.85 -7.02 3.25
C ILE A 12 6.11 -5.93 2.46
N TRP A 13 6.76 -4.78 2.20
CA TRP A 13 6.18 -3.76 1.34
C TRP A 13 5.90 -4.29 -0.06
N ALA A 14 6.89 -4.93 -0.70
CA ALA A 14 6.74 -5.44 -2.04
C ALA A 14 5.57 -6.45 -2.16
N ILE A 15 5.43 -7.35 -1.18
CA ILE A 15 4.33 -8.32 -1.16
C ILE A 15 2.99 -7.60 -0.98
N GLY A 16 2.87 -6.66 -0.03
CA GLY A 16 1.61 -5.96 0.19
C GLY A 16 1.17 -5.10 -0.99
N PHE A 17 2.10 -4.40 -1.67
CA PHE A 17 1.78 -3.69 -2.91
C PHE A 17 1.45 -4.65 -4.06
N ALA A 18 2.07 -5.83 -4.13
CA ALA A 18 1.69 -6.83 -5.13
C ALA A 18 0.29 -7.41 -4.85
N GLU A 19 -0.05 -7.66 -3.58
CA GLU A 19 -1.37 -8.09 -3.15
C GLU A 19 -2.44 -7.03 -3.47
N GLY A 20 -2.19 -5.76 -3.14
CA GLY A 20 -3.06 -4.63 -3.50
C GLY A 20 -3.33 -4.57 -5.01
N ALA A 21 -2.29 -4.64 -5.83
CA ALA A 21 -2.44 -4.68 -7.29
C ALA A 21 -3.32 -5.86 -7.75
N CYS A 22 -3.11 -7.06 -7.18
CA CYS A 22 -3.93 -8.23 -7.48
C CYS A 22 -5.40 -8.01 -7.10
N MET A 23 -5.68 -7.37 -5.96
CA MET A 23 -7.04 -7.04 -5.53
C MET A 23 -7.71 -6.03 -6.47
N HIS A 24 -6.99 -4.99 -6.89
CA HIS A 24 -7.50 -4.00 -7.85
C HIS A 24 -7.79 -4.63 -9.22
N VAL A 25 -6.90 -5.51 -9.70
CA VAL A 25 -7.16 -6.31 -10.91
C VAL A 25 -8.40 -7.19 -10.72
N TRP A 26 -8.53 -7.85 -9.58
CA TRP A 26 -9.66 -8.73 -9.29
C TRP A 26 -11.00 -7.97 -9.34
N TYR A 27 -11.10 -6.81 -8.69
CA TYR A 27 -12.30 -5.98 -8.76
C TYR A 27 -12.59 -5.50 -10.19
N LEU A 28 -11.56 -5.12 -10.94
CA LEU A 28 -11.70 -4.71 -12.34
C LEU A 28 -12.20 -5.87 -13.22
N VAL A 29 -11.74 -7.09 -12.99
CA VAL A 29 -12.22 -8.29 -13.71
C VAL A 29 -13.70 -8.56 -13.40
N GLN A 30 -14.14 -8.32 -12.15
CA GLN A 30 -15.53 -8.56 -11.75
C GLN A 30 -16.50 -7.48 -12.25
N GLY A 31 -16.11 -6.20 -12.21
CA GLY A 31 -17.01 -5.06 -12.45
C GLY A 31 -16.65 -4.17 -13.63
N GLY A 32 -15.53 -4.42 -14.31
CA GLY A 32 -14.99 -3.54 -15.36
C GLY A 32 -14.78 -2.11 -14.86
N LEU A 33 -14.94 -1.13 -15.75
CA LEU A 33 -14.88 0.30 -15.39
C LEU A 33 -15.96 0.75 -14.38
N HIS A 34 -16.86 -0.15 -13.99
CA HIS A 34 -17.91 0.09 -13.02
C HIS A 34 -17.66 -0.63 -11.69
N ALA A 35 -16.47 -1.20 -11.48
CA ALA A 35 -16.10 -1.92 -10.26
C ALA A 35 -16.36 -1.14 -8.97
N PHE A 36 -16.26 0.19 -9.02
CA PHE A 36 -16.45 1.07 -7.86
C PHE A 36 -17.68 1.98 -8.00
N ARG A 37 -18.63 1.63 -8.89
CA ARG A 37 -19.84 2.43 -9.07
C ARG A 37 -20.65 2.45 -7.76
N GLY A 38 -21.03 3.65 -7.33
CA GLY A 38 -21.73 3.89 -6.06
C GLY A 38 -20.91 4.75 -5.10
N GLU A 39 -19.60 4.78 -5.29
CA GLU A 39 -18.69 5.55 -4.45
C GLU A 39 -18.51 7.00 -4.91
N PRO A 40 -18.03 7.91 -4.04
CA PRO A 40 -17.58 9.22 -4.47
C PRO A 40 -16.59 9.13 -5.64
N ILE A 41 -16.76 10.00 -6.64
CA ILE A 41 -15.95 9.98 -7.88
C ILE A 41 -14.43 9.99 -7.60
N VAL A 42 -14.01 10.69 -6.54
CA VAL A 42 -12.61 10.75 -6.13
C VAL A 42 -12.06 9.38 -5.69
N ILE A 43 -12.86 8.59 -4.96
CA ILE A 43 -12.48 7.23 -4.52
C ILE A 43 -12.45 6.30 -5.73
N GLN A 44 -13.43 6.40 -6.62
CA GLN A 44 -13.45 5.59 -7.85
C GLN A 44 -12.20 5.82 -8.70
N LEU A 45 -11.86 7.09 -8.95
CA LEU A 45 -10.66 7.44 -9.72
C LEU A 45 -9.38 6.99 -9.03
N PHE A 46 -9.32 7.12 -7.71
CA PHE A 46 -8.18 6.69 -6.91
C PHE A 46 -7.96 5.18 -7.02
N PHE A 47 -8.98 4.35 -6.79
CA PHE A 47 -8.85 2.89 -6.92
C PHE A 47 -8.52 2.42 -8.33
N HIS A 48 -9.00 3.10 -9.37
CA HIS A 48 -8.53 2.82 -10.73
C HIS A 48 -7.05 3.21 -10.91
N ALA A 49 -6.60 4.30 -10.30
CA ALA A 49 -5.21 4.71 -10.34
C ALA A 49 -4.29 3.72 -9.59
N GLU A 50 -4.79 3.03 -8.57
CA GLU A 50 -4.01 2.04 -7.82
C GLU A 50 -3.58 0.83 -8.66
N LEU A 51 -4.31 0.53 -9.72
CA LEU A 51 -3.89 -0.42 -10.75
C LEU A 51 -2.50 -0.09 -11.34
N LEU A 52 -2.13 1.20 -11.34
CA LEU A 52 -0.82 1.69 -11.78
C LEU A 52 0.09 2.04 -10.60
N LEU A 53 -0.45 2.62 -9.53
CA LEU A 53 0.35 3.06 -8.38
C LEU A 53 0.95 1.88 -7.62
N ASP A 54 0.21 0.79 -7.44
CA ASP A 54 0.71 -0.39 -6.70
C ASP A 54 1.89 -1.06 -7.43
N PRO A 55 1.79 -1.40 -8.74
CA PRO A 55 2.93 -1.92 -9.48
C PRO A 55 4.10 -0.93 -9.55
N LEU A 56 3.83 0.37 -9.61
CA LEU A 56 4.87 1.40 -9.61
C LEU A 56 5.64 1.40 -8.29
N VAL A 57 4.95 1.40 -7.15
CA VAL A 57 5.59 1.32 -5.83
C VAL A 57 6.37 0.03 -5.69
N LEU A 58 5.79 -1.11 -6.08
CA LEU A 58 6.46 -2.40 -6.13
C LEU A 58 7.77 -2.32 -6.96
N LEU A 59 7.71 -1.79 -8.17
CA LEU A 59 8.87 -1.66 -9.04
C LEU A 59 9.95 -0.76 -8.42
N LEU A 60 9.55 0.38 -7.86
CA LEU A 60 10.46 1.27 -7.13
C LEU A 60 11.09 0.58 -5.92
N MET A 61 10.35 -0.28 -5.24
CA MET A 61 10.80 -1.07 -4.10
C MET A 61 11.85 -2.11 -4.52
N LEU A 62 11.60 -2.83 -5.61
CA LEU A 62 12.54 -3.80 -6.19
C LEU A 62 13.84 -3.11 -6.64
N ARG A 63 13.71 -1.93 -7.25
CA ARG A 63 14.84 -1.06 -7.66
C ARG A 63 15.53 -0.35 -6.49
N ARG A 64 15.05 -0.49 -5.26
CA ARG A 64 15.56 0.21 -4.06
C ARG A 64 15.61 1.73 -4.26
N SER A 65 14.63 2.28 -4.95
CA SER A 65 14.52 3.71 -5.22
C SER A 65 14.07 4.46 -3.98
N ARG A 66 14.69 5.62 -3.70
CA ARG A 66 14.26 6.52 -2.61
C ARG A 66 12.84 7.03 -2.81
N ALA A 67 12.36 7.12 -4.05
CA ALA A 67 10.98 7.49 -4.35
C ALA A 67 9.96 6.51 -3.75
N ALA A 68 10.32 5.22 -3.63
CA ALA A 68 9.42 4.22 -3.06
C ALA A 68 9.06 4.54 -1.60
N ALA A 69 10.00 5.11 -0.85
CA ALA A 69 9.81 5.43 0.57
C ALA A 69 8.94 6.67 0.82
N TRP A 70 8.55 7.41 -0.24
CA TRP A 70 7.61 8.53 -0.17
C TRP A 70 6.30 8.20 -0.87
N LEU A 71 6.37 7.60 -2.06
CA LEU A 71 5.18 7.23 -2.82
C LEU A 71 4.40 6.11 -2.11
N GLY A 72 5.08 5.08 -1.60
CA GLY A 72 4.40 3.96 -0.92
C GLY A 72 3.54 4.39 0.26
N PRO A 73 4.08 5.16 1.24
CA PRO A 73 3.28 5.68 2.35
C PRO A 73 2.12 6.57 1.90
N ALA A 74 2.30 7.37 0.86
CA ALA A 74 1.24 8.25 0.36
C ALA A 74 0.10 7.45 -0.27
N VAL A 75 0.40 6.50 -1.16
CA VAL A 75 -0.59 5.60 -1.78
C VAL A 75 -1.33 4.84 -0.71
N LEU A 76 -0.62 4.17 0.19
CA LEU A 76 -1.25 3.31 1.18
C LEU A 76 -2.04 4.09 2.25
N LEU A 77 -1.65 5.33 2.56
CA LEU A 77 -2.45 6.20 3.43
C LEU A 77 -3.78 6.56 2.76
N CYS A 78 -3.74 6.94 1.47
CA CYS A 78 -4.95 7.22 0.71
C CYS A 78 -5.85 5.99 0.59
N ASP A 79 -5.29 4.82 0.30
CA ASP A 79 -6.00 3.53 0.27
C ASP A 79 -6.67 3.24 1.61
N THR A 80 -5.90 3.28 2.69
CA THR A 80 -6.41 3.03 4.04
C THR A 80 -7.57 3.97 4.36
N VAL A 81 -7.46 5.27 4.07
CA VAL A 81 -8.54 6.24 4.30
C VAL A 81 -9.78 5.92 3.45
N ALA A 82 -9.60 5.57 2.18
CA ALA A 82 -10.71 5.16 1.31
C ALA A 82 -11.39 3.90 1.83
N PHE A 83 -10.62 2.89 2.27
CA PHE A 83 -11.15 1.66 2.85
C PHE A 83 -11.93 1.92 4.14
N TRP A 84 -11.41 2.79 5.02
CA TRP A 84 -12.13 3.23 6.22
C TRP A 84 -13.43 3.95 5.89
N TRP A 85 -13.44 4.80 4.86
CA TRP A 85 -14.64 5.49 4.39
C TRP A 85 -15.71 4.49 3.92
N LEU A 86 -15.31 3.52 3.08
CA LEU A 86 -16.20 2.51 2.50
C LEU A 86 -16.82 1.59 3.56
N CYS A 87 -16.00 1.19 4.52
CA CYS A 87 -16.41 0.25 5.56
C CYS A 87 -17.05 0.92 6.77
N TRP A 88 -17.08 2.25 6.87
CA TRP A 88 -17.46 2.96 8.10
C TRP A 88 -18.82 2.54 8.65
N ASP A 89 -19.83 2.61 7.80
CA ASP A 89 -21.21 2.29 8.14
C ASP A 89 -21.40 0.80 8.48
N ASP A 90 -20.72 -0.08 7.74
CA ASP A 90 -20.78 -1.53 7.96
C ASP A 90 -20.05 -1.93 9.24
N LEU A 91 -18.90 -1.32 9.53
CA LEU A 91 -18.15 -1.48 10.77
C LEU A 91 -19.00 -1.10 11.99
N LEU A 92 -19.75 0.01 11.92
CA LEU A 92 -20.62 0.43 13.01
C LEU A 92 -21.79 -0.56 13.25
N ARG A 93 -22.30 -1.19 12.19
CA ARG A 93 -23.40 -2.18 12.28
C ARG A 93 -22.91 -3.57 12.69
N HIS A 94 -21.70 -3.96 12.26
CA HIS A 94 -21.18 -5.32 12.38
C HIS A 94 -19.72 -5.35 12.87
N PRO A 95 -19.38 -4.76 14.04
CA PRO A 95 -17.99 -4.61 14.47
C PRO A 95 -17.25 -5.95 14.63
N ALA A 96 -17.95 -7.02 15.01
CA ALA A 96 -17.35 -8.35 15.15
C ALA A 96 -16.84 -8.94 13.82
N ALA A 97 -17.40 -8.53 12.67
CA ALA A 97 -16.94 -8.96 11.36
C ALA A 97 -15.51 -8.47 11.05
N TYR A 98 -15.13 -7.34 11.66
CA TYR A 98 -13.83 -6.67 11.49
C TYR A 98 -12.77 -7.12 12.52
N LEU A 99 -13.04 -8.16 13.30
CA LEU A 99 -12.02 -8.79 14.13
C LEU A 99 -11.10 -9.73 13.33
N LYS A 100 -11.55 -10.16 12.14
CA LYS A 100 -10.74 -10.96 11.23
C LYS A 100 -9.71 -10.07 10.56
N LEU A 101 -8.45 -10.53 10.48
CA LEU A 101 -7.35 -9.80 9.85
C LEU A 101 -7.43 -9.84 8.31
N THR A 102 -8.57 -9.45 7.76
CA THR A 102 -8.90 -9.50 6.32
C THR A 102 -9.66 -8.23 5.94
N GLY A 103 -9.39 -7.64 4.78
CA GLY A 103 -10.03 -6.37 4.38
C GLY A 103 -9.51 -5.21 5.24
N LEU A 104 -10.42 -4.41 5.82
CA LEU A 104 -10.10 -3.17 6.54
C LEU A 104 -9.00 -3.33 7.63
N PRO A 105 -9.03 -4.34 8.52
CA PRO A 105 -7.98 -4.49 9.53
C PRO A 105 -6.62 -4.84 8.92
N ALA A 106 -6.59 -5.63 7.86
CA ALA A 106 -5.35 -6.02 7.18
C ALA A 106 -4.67 -4.80 6.54
N VAL A 107 -5.42 -4.02 5.75
CA VAL A 107 -4.90 -2.79 5.13
C VAL A 107 -4.50 -1.76 6.19
N THR A 108 -5.23 -1.66 7.31
CA THR A 108 -4.86 -0.75 8.41
C THR A 108 -3.53 -1.15 9.05
N VAL A 109 -3.34 -2.43 9.39
CA VAL A 109 -2.08 -2.91 10.00
C VAL A 109 -0.91 -2.75 9.02
N PHE A 110 -1.12 -3.06 7.74
CA PHE A 110 -0.10 -2.87 6.72
C PHE A 110 0.22 -1.38 6.50
N GLY A 111 -0.81 -0.52 6.47
CA GLY A 111 -0.71 0.94 6.43
C GLY A 111 0.19 1.48 7.53
N LEU A 112 -0.11 1.12 8.78
CA LEU A 112 0.70 1.51 9.94
C LEU A 112 2.15 1.01 9.81
N PHE A 113 2.34 -0.24 9.39
CA PHE A 113 3.67 -0.80 9.19
C PHE A 113 4.49 0.00 8.17
N VAL A 114 3.90 0.33 7.03
CA VAL A 114 4.55 1.13 5.98
C VAL A 114 4.87 2.55 6.48
N LEU A 115 3.94 3.23 7.14
CA LEU A 115 4.16 4.56 7.70
C LEU A 115 5.34 4.59 8.70
N ILE A 116 5.36 3.64 9.63
CA ILE A 116 6.41 3.53 10.65
C ILE A 116 7.78 3.22 10.02
N THR A 117 7.80 2.41 8.96
CA THR A 117 9.05 1.93 8.36
C THR A 117 9.57 2.77 7.18
N ALA A 118 8.83 3.79 6.75
CA ALA A 118 9.17 4.66 5.62
C ALA A 118 10.53 5.37 5.80
N VAL A 119 10.75 6.03 6.95
CA VAL A 119 12.00 6.75 7.22
C VAL A 119 13.21 5.81 7.34
N PRO A 120 13.14 4.69 8.10
CA PRO A 120 14.20 3.68 8.10
C PRO A 120 14.55 3.17 6.69
N LEU A 121 13.54 2.92 5.86
CA LEU A 121 13.73 2.42 4.51
C LEU A 121 14.37 3.45 3.58
N HIS A 122 13.92 4.71 3.65
CA HIS A 122 14.52 5.84 2.91
C HIS A 122 16.01 5.99 3.23
N ARG A 123 16.38 5.96 4.52
CA ARG A 123 17.78 6.07 4.96
C ARG A 123 18.63 4.90 4.42
N ALA A 124 18.08 3.69 4.42
CA ALA A 124 18.76 2.50 3.91
C ALA A 124 19.03 2.57 2.39
N TYR A 125 18.11 3.17 1.62
CA TYR A 125 18.29 3.38 0.19
C TYR A 125 19.28 4.51 -0.13
N ALA A 126 19.34 5.54 0.71
CA ALA A 126 20.33 6.61 0.58
C ALA A 126 21.77 6.10 0.81
N ALA A 127 21.99 5.27 1.84
CA ALA A 127 23.31 4.76 2.19
C ALA A 127 23.95 3.84 1.12
N ARG A 128 23.15 3.29 0.20
CA ARG A 128 23.64 2.40 -0.89
C ARG A 128 24.08 3.15 -2.16
N ARG A 129 23.88 4.47 -2.23
CA ARG A 129 24.22 5.30 -3.41
C ARG A 129 25.56 6.03 -3.30
N VAL A 130 26.28 5.95 -2.18
CA VAL A 130 27.62 6.52 -2.09
C VAL A 130 28.58 5.60 -2.84
N PRO A 131 29.16 6.01 -3.98
CA PRO A 131 30.30 5.30 -4.54
C PRO A 131 31.46 5.48 -3.57
N LEU A 132 32.13 4.39 -3.19
CA LEU A 132 33.50 4.48 -2.70
C LEU A 132 34.31 5.05 -3.86
N ILE A 133 34.65 6.34 -3.77
CA ILE A 133 35.71 6.92 -4.59
C ILE A 133 36.98 6.60 -3.81
N ASP A 134 37.64 5.53 -4.22
CA ASP A 134 39.02 5.20 -3.87
C ASP A 134 39.92 5.69 -5.02
#